data_AF-A0A4U0N828-F1
#
_entry.id   AF-A0A4U0N828-F1
#
_cell.length_a   1.000
_cell.length_b   1.000
_cell.length_c   1.000
_cell.angle_alpha   90.00
_cell.angle_beta   90.00
_cell.angle_gamma   90.00
#
_symmetry.space_group_name_H-M   'P 1'
#
loop_
_entity.id
_entity.type
_entity.pdbx_description
1 polymer ?
#
loop_
_entity_poly.entity_id
_entity_poly.type
_entity_poly.pdbx_seq_one_letter_code
_entity_poly.pdbx_strand_id
1 'polypeptide(L)'
;MAKLEAKIAESGSSGKLETKLQKAKDNVTSINEIIGDLNSSSSELNLMGSKEVTQKFTFIELGVGTEVGYAEKVNDVITMGITSDANGFHEAVHGYQIHQTGGIRQSERLNVEVPAYQRQFSFDSSSVTGLSSDWGGIRGRSDISRNWVMGIRTIDGSYPYMRGFNSKEMKVLLNKLRNK
;
A
#
# COMPACT_ATOMS: atom_id res chain seq x y z
N MET A 1 17.36 8.75 19.91
CA MET A 1 16.39 9.18 20.93
C MET A 1 17.06 9.52 22.26
N ALA A 2 17.80 8.58 22.88
CA ALA A 2 18.42 8.77 24.20
C ALA A 2 19.18 10.09 24.41
N LYS A 3 19.97 10.56 23.45
CA LYS A 3 20.69 11.85 23.54
C LYS A 3 19.78 13.09 23.57
N LEU A 4 18.59 13.03 22.95
CA LEU A 4 17.62 14.13 22.94
C LEU A 4 16.77 14.12 24.22
N GLU A 5 16.39 12.93 24.67
CA GLU A 5 15.67 12.72 25.93
C GLU A 5 16.52 13.17 27.12
N ALA A 6 17.80 12.80 27.15
CA ALA A 6 18.75 13.24 28.18
C ALA A 6 18.91 14.78 28.22
N LYS A 7 18.99 15.44 27.06
CA LYS A 7 19.09 16.91 26.99
C LYS A 7 17.83 17.63 27.50
N ILE A 8 16.64 17.08 27.23
CA ILE A 8 15.39 17.63 27.77
C ILE A 8 15.34 17.47 29.29
N ALA A 9 15.81 16.32 29.79
CA ALA A 9 15.88 16.04 31.22
C ALA A 9 16.89 16.93 31.98
N GLU A 10 18.06 17.22 31.37
CA GLU A 10 19.11 18.04 32.00
C GLU A 10 18.88 19.55 31.91
N SER A 11 18.31 20.05 30.79
CA SER A 11 18.30 21.50 30.49
C SER A 11 16.92 22.16 30.57
N GLY A 12 15.87 21.40 30.87
CA GLY A 12 14.48 21.81 30.65
C GLY A 12 14.08 21.73 29.16
N SER A 13 12.77 21.64 28.89
CA SER A 13 12.28 21.57 27.52
C SER A 13 12.09 22.97 26.91
N SER A 14 12.36 23.08 25.62
CA SER A 14 11.82 24.17 24.79
C SER A 14 10.84 23.54 23.81
N GLY A 15 9.79 24.26 23.39
CA GLY A 15 8.84 23.75 22.39
C GLY A 15 9.52 23.29 21.10
N LYS A 16 10.69 23.86 20.77
CA LYS A 16 11.54 23.42 19.64
C LYS A 16 12.18 22.05 19.87
N LEU A 17 12.64 21.75 21.08
CA LEU A 17 13.19 20.44 21.45
C LEU A 17 12.09 19.37 21.49
N GLU A 18 10.92 19.70 22.04
CA GLU A 18 9.75 18.79 22.07
C GLU A 18 9.28 18.45 20.66
N THR A 19 9.15 19.46 19.78
CA THR A 19 8.79 19.24 18.38
C THR A 19 9.80 18.33 17.66
N LYS A 20 11.10 18.52 17.92
CA LYS A 20 12.15 17.66 17.33
C LYS A 20 12.08 16.23 17.86
N LEU A 21 11.83 16.06 19.17
CA LEU A 21 11.68 14.74 19.76
C LEU A 21 10.45 14.03 19.19
N GLN A 22 9.32 14.72 19.07
CA GLN A 22 8.11 14.14 18.49
C GLN A 22 8.34 13.70 17.05
N LYS A 23 8.93 14.56 16.21
CA LYS A 23 9.30 14.20 14.82
C LYS A 23 10.23 12.99 14.77
N ALA A 24 11.19 12.88 15.69
CA ALA A 24 12.07 11.72 15.74
C ALA A 24 11.32 10.43 16.13
N LYS A 25 10.33 10.52 17.03
CA LYS A 25 9.46 9.40 17.38
C LYS A 25 8.59 8.99 16.19
N ASP A 26 7.96 9.95 15.52
CA ASP A 26 7.12 9.71 14.35
C ASP A 26 7.93 9.04 13.22
N ASN A 27 9.16 9.50 12.98
CA ASN A 27 10.07 8.88 12.00
C ASN A 27 10.41 7.43 12.36
N VAL A 28 10.68 7.12 13.64
CA VAL A 28 10.98 5.75 14.06
C VAL A 28 9.77 4.85 13.91
N THR A 29 8.57 5.34 14.25
CA THR A 29 7.32 4.60 13.99
C THR A 29 7.17 4.29 12.50
N SER A 30 7.33 5.29 11.63
CA SER A 30 7.23 5.10 10.18
C SER A 30 8.27 4.11 9.62
N ILE A 31 9.52 4.16 10.10
CA ILE A 31 10.56 3.21 9.71
C ILE A 31 10.19 1.79 10.15
N ASN A 32 9.69 1.62 11.37
CA ASN A 32 9.28 0.30 11.86
C ASN A 32 8.10 -0.28 11.07
N GLU A 33 7.15 0.55 10.65
CA GLU A 33 6.05 0.14 9.77
C GLU A 33 6.58 -0.32 8.40
N ILE A 34 7.49 0.45 7.78
CA ILE A 34 8.13 0.08 6.51
C ILE A 34 8.92 -1.23 6.64
N ILE A 35 9.69 -1.42 7.72
CA ILE A 35 10.41 -2.67 7.97
C ILE A 35 9.44 -3.83 8.16
N GLY A 36 8.37 -3.63 8.93
CA GLY A 36 7.31 -4.63 9.09
C GLY A 36 6.71 -5.03 7.75
N ASP A 37 6.50 -4.04 6.88
CA ASP A 37 6.00 -4.23 5.54
C ASP A 37 6.98 -5.02 4.65
N LEU A 38 8.26 -4.67 4.62
CA LEU A 38 9.26 -5.41 3.86
C LEU A 38 9.46 -6.84 4.39
N ASN A 39 9.39 -7.05 5.70
CA ASN A 39 9.52 -8.36 6.31
C ASN A 39 8.36 -9.30 5.94
N SER A 40 7.11 -8.82 5.92
CA SER A 40 6.02 -9.70 5.49
C SER A 40 6.06 -9.94 3.98
N SER A 41 6.42 -8.95 3.14
CA SER A 41 6.64 -9.21 1.71
C SER A 41 7.73 -10.25 1.47
N SER A 42 8.84 -10.18 2.21
CA SER A 42 9.91 -11.20 2.13
C SER A 42 9.42 -12.58 2.56
N SER A 43 8.66 -12.66 3.66
CA SER A 43 8.12 -13.93 4.15
C SER A 43 7.12 -14.56 3.17
N GLU A 44 6.24 -13.74 2.60
CA GLU A 44 5.27 -14.14 1.58
C GLU A 44 5.98 -14.63 0.32
N LEU A 45 6.95 -13.86 -0.22
CA LEU A 45 7.73 -14.25 -1.38
C LEU A 45 8.52 -15.55 -1.15
N ASN A 46 9.12 -15.72 0.04
CA ASN A 46 9.81 -16.94 0.39
C ASN A 46 8.86 -18.15 0.41
N LEU A 47 7.65 -18.00 0.95
CA LEU A 47 6.64 -19.04 0.92
C LEU A 47 6.22 -19.36 -0.51
N MET A 48 5.94 -18.34 -1.32
CA MET A 48 5.53 -18.48 -2.72
C MET A 48 6.60 -19.16 -3.58
N GLY A 49 7.88 -18.95 -3.27
CA GLY A 49 9.02 -19.63 -3.90
C GLY A 49 9.42 -20.95 -3.27
N SER A 50 8.77 -21.36 -2.16
CA SER A 50 9.15 -22.57 -1.42
C SER A 50 8.70 -23.85 -2.14
N LYS A 51 9.43 -24.94 -1.90
CA LYS A 51 9.05 -26.28 -2.42
C LYS A 51 7.83 -26.88 -1.72
N GLU A 52 7.40 -26.28 -0.61
CA GLU A 52 6.29 -26.76 0.22
C GLU A 52 4.92 -26.37 -0.36
N VAL A 53 4.88 -25.34 -1.21
CA VAL A 53 3.63 -24.90 -1.83
C VAL A 53 3.39 -25.64 -3.14
N THR A 54 2.34 -26.46 -3.17
CA THR A 54 1.92 -27.23 -4.35
C THR A 54 1.29 -26.35 -5.43
N GLN A 55 0.70 -25.21 -5.04
CA GLN A 55 0.13 -24.17 -5.90
C GLN A 55 1.25 -23.33 -6.52
N LYS A 56 1.32 -23.22 -7.85
CA LYS A 56 2.38 -22.43 -8.51
C LYS A 56 2.05 -20.94 -8.51
N PHE A 57 3.05 -20.11 -8.28
CA PHE A 57 3.02 -18.66 -8.48
C PHE A 57 3.85 -18.29 -9.69
N THR A 58 3.41 -17.29 -10.45
CA THR A 58 4.23 -16.71 -11.51
C THR A 58 4.00 -15.21 -11.61
N PHE A 59 5.05 -14.49 -11.97
CA PHE A 59 4.97 -13.10 -12.39
C PHE A 59 4.98 -13.03 -13.91
N ILE A 60 4.22 -12.10 -14.47
CA ILE A 60 4.33 -11.72 -15.87
C ILE A 60 4.43 -10.20 -15.96
N GLU A 61 5.35 -9.70 -16.77
CA GLU A 61 5.45 -8.27 -17.04
C GLU A 61 4.36 -7.85 -18.03
N LEU A 62 3.62 -6.82 -17.66
CA LEU A 62 2.60 -6.22 -18.52
C LEU A 62 3.23 -5.22 -19.48
N GLY A 63 2.61 -5.04 -20.64
CA GLY A 63 3.11 -4.14 -21.67
C GLY A 63 3.21 -2.69 -21.19
N VAL A 64 4.15 -1.95 -21.78
CA VAL A 64 4.37 -0.52 -21.52
C VAL A 64 3.06 0.26 -21.69
N GLY A 65 2.75 1.11 -20.71
CA GLY A 65 1.51 1.90 -20.69
C GLY A 65 0.34 1.22 -19.96
N THR A 66 0.53 0.01 -19.44
CA THR A 66 -0.46 -0.60 -18.53
C THR A 66 -0.36 0.06 -17.16
N GLU A 67 -1.46 0.65 -16.69
CA GLU A 67 -1.49 1.40 -15.42
C GLU A 67 -1.76 0.52 -14.19
N VAL A 68 -2.38 -0.64 -14.38
CA VAL A 68 -2.91 -1.47 -13.30
C VAL A 68 -2.43 -2.91 -13.47
N GLY A 69 -1.85 -3.47 -12.41
CA GLY A 69 -1.52 -4.89 -12.33
C GLY A 69 -2.73 -5.75 -12.01
N TYR A 70 -2.51 -7.04 -11.83
CA TYR A 70 -3.53 -7.96 -11.34
C TYR A 70 -2.91 -9.19 -10.71
N ALA A 71 -3.69 -9.87 -9.85
CA ALA A 71 -3.42 -11.24 -9.43
C ALA A 71 -4.69 -12.08 -9.61
N GLU A 72 -4.55 -13.24 -10.26
CA GLU A 72 -5.67 -14.17 -10.48
C GLU A 72 -5.20 -15.62 -10.52
N LYS A 73 -6.13 -16.56 -10.32
CA LYS A 73 -5.86 -17.99 -10.44
C LYS A 73 -6.30 -18.49 -11.82
N VAL A 74 -5.35 -18.92 -12.64
CA VAL A 74 -5.56 -19.47 -13.99
C VAL A 74 -4.97 -20.88 -14.04
N ASN A 75 -5.78 -21.89 -14.36
CA ASN A 75 -5.34 -23.30 -14.50
C ASN A 75 -4.50 -23.81 -13.31
N ASP A 76 -4.95 -23.55 -12.08
CA ASP A 76 -4.20 -23.88 -10.88
C ASP A 76 -2.78 -23.26 -10.78
N VAL A 77 -2.59 -22.09 -11.40
CA VAL A 77 -1.43 -21.21 -11.19
C VAL A 77 -1.94 -19.83 -10.78
N ILE A 78 -1.35 -19.23 -9.75
CA ILE A 78 -1.61 -17.84 -9.36
C ILE A 78 -0.67 -16.97 -10.20
N THR A 79 -1.25 -16.24 -11.14
CA THR A 79 -0.54 -15.36 -12.07
C THR A 79 -0.67 -13.92 -11.57
N MET A 80 0.48 -13.24 -11.45
CA MET A 80 0.59 -11.85 -11.04
C MET A 80 1.12 -11.03 -12.21
N GLY A 81 0.25 -10.25 -12.85
CA GLY A 81 0.61 -9.31 -13.90
C GLY A 81 1.12 -8.01 -13.31
N ILE A 82 2.39 -7.69 -13.55
CA ILE A 82 3.07 -6.56 -12.93
C ILE A 82 3.44 -5.48 -13.94
N THR A 83 3.33 -4.22 -13.55
CA THR A 83 3.71 -3.05 -14.38
C THR A 83 5.12 -2.52 -14.06
N SER A 84 5.67 -2.93 -12.91
CA SER A 84 7.00 -2.57 -12.40
C SER A 84 7.36 -3.47 -11.22
N ASP A 85 8.61 -3.47 -10.77
CA ASP A 85 9.02 -4.18 -9.54
C ASP A 85 8.22 -3.72 -8.32
N ALA A 86 7.95 -2.42 -8.20
CA ALA A 86 7.17 -1.88 -7.10
C ALA A 86 5.73 -2.39 -7.13
N ASN A 87 5.09 -2.42 -8.30
CA ASN A 87 3.79 -3.08 -8.46
C ASN A 87 3.91 -4.60 -8.25
N GLY A 88 5.05 -5.22 -8.49
CA GLY A 88 5.30 -6.62 -8.10
C GLY A 88 5.15 -6.87 -6.60
N PHE A 89 5.60 -5.96 -5.74
CA PHE A 89 5.33 -6.05 -4.30
C PHE A 89 3.84 -5.90 -3.95
N HIS A 90 3.08 -5.15 -4.75
CA HIS A 90 1.63 -5.04 -4.62
C HIS A 90 0.96 -6.36 -5.02
N GLU A 91 1.21 -6.86 -6.23
CA GLU A 91 0.55 -8.06 -6.75
C GLU A 91 0.96 -9.32 -6.00
N ALA A 92 2.18 -9.37 -5.43
CA ALA A 92 2.63 -10.42 -4.52
C ALA A 92 1.70 -10.58 -3.31
N VAL A 93 1.23 -9.47 -2.73
CA VAL A 93 0.28 -9.48 -1.60
C VAL A 93 -1.03 -10.14 -2.03
N HIS A 94 -1.54 -9.78 -3.20
CA HIS A 94 -2.77 -10.39 -3.72
C HIS A 94 -2.59 -11.85 -4.11
N GLY A 95 -1.45 -12.22 -4.70
CA GLY A 95 -1.11 -13.60 -4.99
C GLY A 95 -1.11 -14.45 -3.72
N TYR A 96 -0.44 -13.97 -2.67
CA TYR A 96 -0.44 -14.63 -1.36
C TYR A 96 -1.86 -14.74 -0.76
N GLN A 97 -2.65 -13.68 -0.81
CA GLN A 97 -4.04 -13.69 -0.33
C GLN A 97 -4.88 -14.72 -1.07
N ILE A 98 -4.81 -14.77 -2.41
CA ILE A 98 -5.52 -15.76 -3.24
C ILE A 98 -5.11 -17.17 -2.84
N HIS A 99 -3.83 -17.41 -2.55
CA HIS A 99 -3.37 -18.70 -2.07
C HIS A 99 -3.99 -19.10 -0.72
N GLN A 100 -4.06 -18.16 0.22
CA GLN A 100 -4.59 -18.41 1.56
C GLN A 100 -6.11 -18.58 1.60
N THR A 101 -6.85 -17.80 0.80
CA THR A 101 -8.32 -17.74 0.90
C THR A 101 -9.05 -18.39 -0.27
N GLY A 102 -8.33 -18.80 -1.32
CA GLY A 102 -8.90 -19.29 -2.58
C GLY A 102 -9.46 -18.19 -3.48
N GLY A 103 -9.33 -16.91 -3.10
CA GLY A 103 -9.79 -15.76 -3.87
C GLY A 103 -10.17 -14.55 -3.00
N ILE A 104 -10.27 -13.38 -3.63
CA ILE A 104 -10.64 -12.11 -2.97
C ILE A 104 -12.10 -11.79 -3.29
N ARG A 105 -12.94 -11.60 -2.27
CA ARG A 105 -14.33 -11.20 -2.51
C ARG A 105 -14.41 -9.72 -2.87
N GLN A 106 -15.36 -9.37 -3.74
CA GLN A 106 -15.56 -7.97 -4.15
C GLN A 106 -15.82 -7.02 -2.96
N SER A 107 -16.48 -7.50 -1.89
CA SER A 107 -16.72 -6.73 -0.66
C SER A 107 -15.44 -6.40 0.12
N GLU A 108 -14.40 -7.20 -0.06
CA GLU A 108 -13.12 -7.10 0.67
C GLU A 108 -12.09 -6.30 -0.12
N ARG A 109 -12.34 -6.02 -1.40
CA ARG A 109 -11.38 -5.41 -2.34
C ARG A 109 -10.66 -4.21 -1.74
N LEU A 110 -11.39 -3.20 -1.26
CA LEU A 110 -10.74 -2.01 -0.68
C LEU A 110 -9.90 -2.30 0.58
N ASN A 111 -10.22 -3.35 1.35
CA ASN A 111 -9.45 -3.70 2.55
C ASN A 111 -8.15 -4.43 2.19
N VAL A 112 -8.15 -5.24 1.14
CA VAL A 112 -6.96 -5.99 0.72
C VAL A 112 -5.97 -5.13 -0.08
N GLU A 113 -6.45 -4.07 -0.72
CA GLU A 113 -5.64 -3.11 -1.50
C GLU A 113 -4.79 -2.20 -0.61
N VAL A 114 -5.29 -1.87 0.60
CA VAL A 114 -4.54 -1.04 1.56
C VAL A 114 -3.18 -1.64 1.91
N PRO A 115 -3.08 -2.90 2.40
CA PRO A 115 -1.78 -3.51 2.65
C PRO A 115 -0.95 -3.67 1.37
N ALA A 116 -1.56 -3.98 0.22
CA ALA A 116 -0.84 -4.11 -1.05
C ALA A 116 -0.14 -2.79 -1.46
N TYR A 117 -0.85 -1.66 -1.43
CA TYR A 117 -0.25 -0.36 -1.68
C TYR A 117 0.76 0.06 -0.60
N GLN A 118 0.55 -0.33 0.66
CA GLN A 118 1.53 -0.09 1.72
C GLN A 118 2.84 -0.85 1.47
N ARG A 119 2.79 -2.06 0.89
CA ARG A 119 3.99 -2.82 0.48
C ARG A 119 4.69 -2.19 -0.70
N GLN A 120 3.93 -1.78 -1.70
CA GLN A 120 4.46 -1.03 -2.83
C GLN A 120 5.15 0.27 -2.38
N PHE A 121 4.53 1.04 -1.49
CA PHE A 121 5.13 2.27 -0.94
C PHE A 121 6.40 1.98 -0.12
N SER A 122 6.38 0.93 0.69
CA SER A 122 7.50 0.56 1.54
C SER A 122 8.72 0.09 0.74
N PHE A 123 8.49 -0.55 -0.41
CA PHE A 123 9.54 -0.91 -1.36
C PHE A 123 10.03 0.31 -2.16
N ASP A 124 9.11 1.05 -2.77
CA ASP A 124 9.39 2.27 -3.52
C ASP A 124 8.26 3.30 -3.35
N SER A 125 8.49 4.25 -2.45
CA SER A 125 7.53 5.32 -2.15
C SER A 125 7.19 6.20 -3.37
N SER A 126 8.11 6.34 -4.35
CA SER A 126 7.89 7.17 -5.53
C SER A 126 6.80 6.59 -6.43
N SER A 127 6.69 5.27 -6.48
CA SER A 127 5.68 4.55 -7.26
C SER A 127 4.24 4.78 -6.80
N VAL A 128 4.05 5.16 -5.52
CA VAL A 128 2.72 5.41 -4.93
C VAL A 128 2.43 6.89 -4.76
N THR A 129 3.43 7.70 -4.41
CA THR A 129 3.28 9.15 -4.24
C THR A 129 2.93 9.87 -5.55
N GLY A 130 3.27 9.28 -6.70
CA GLY A 130 2.86 9.78 -8.01
C GLY A 130 1.41 9.45 -8.41
N LEU A 131 0.70 8.61 -7.66
CA LEU A 131 -0.67 8.22 -8.01
C LEU A 131 -1.67 9.33 -7.68
N SER A 132 -2.61 9.54 -8.59
CA SER A 132 -3.71 10.49 -8.38
C SER A 132 -4.80 9.87 -7.52
N SER A 133 -5.14 10.51 -6.40
CA SER A 133 -6.31 10.18 -5.59
C SER A 133 -7.09 11.43 -5.21
N ASP A 134 -8.42 11.40 -5.41
CA ASP A 134 -9.30 12.50 -5.00
C ASP A 134 -9.41 12.62 -3.46
N TRP A 135 -8.90 11.63 -2.70
CA TRP A 135 -8.76 11.72 -1.24
C TRP A 135 -7.58 12.60 -0.81
N GLY A 136 -6.56 12.76 -1.66
CA GLY A 136 -5.36 13.54 -1.40
C GLY A 136 -4.07 12.79 -1.75
N GLY A 137 -2.95 13.52 -1.74
CA GLY A 137 -1.63 12.95 -1.97
C GLY A 137 -1.07 12.22 -0.74
N ILE A 138 -0.22 11.22 -0.98
CA ILE A 138 0.48 10.46 0.04
C ILE A 138 1.75 11.19 0.45
N ARG A 139 1.99 11.33 1.76
CA ARG A 139 3.24 11.84 2.35
C ARG A 139 3.97 10.77 3.15
N GLY A 140 3.25 9.75 3.62
CA GLY A 140 3.82 8.60 4.29
C GLY A 140 2.92 7.37 4.17
N ARG A 141 3.46 6.22 4.56
CA ARG A 141 2.80 4.91 4.52
C ARG A 141 1.42 4.91 5.20
N SER A 142 1.26 5.66 6.29
CA SER A 142 0.00 5.78 7.05
C SER A 142 -1.12 6.51 6.31
N ASP A 143 -0.80 7.31 5.28
CA ASP A 143 -1.81 8.03 4.49
C ASP A 143 -2.57 7.08 3.54
N ILE A 144 -2.00 5.91 3.25
CA ILE A 144 -2.59 4.86 2.43
C ILE A 144 -3.70 4.20 3.25
N SER A 145 -4.92 4.68 3.01
CA SER A 145 -6.13 4.30 3.72
C SER A 145 -7.18 3.79 2.75
N ARG A 146 -8.24 3.15 3.27
CA ARG A 146 -9.38 2.69 2.47
C ARG A 146 -9.98 3.81 1.62
N ASN A 147 -10.08 5.02 2.17
CA ASN A 147 -10.61 6.19 1.48
C ASN A 147 -9.64 6.70 0.40
N TRP A 148 -8.33 6.60 0.63
CA TRP A 148 -7.33 6.92 -0.37
C TRP A 148 -7.39 5.97 -1.56
N VAL A 149 -7.41 4.66 -1.32
CA VAL A 149 -7.55 3.62 -2.36
C VAL A 149 -8.83 3.84 -3.16
N MET A 150 -9.94 4.08 -2.46
CA MET A 150 -11.23 4.39 -3.08
C MET A 150 -11.17 5.58 -4.03
N GLY A 151 -10.37 6.59 -3.69
CA GLY A 151 -10.21 7.81 -4.47
C GLY A 151 -9.20 7.72 -5.61
N ILE A 152 -8.45 6.62 -5.77
CA ILE A 152 -7.47 6.45 -6.84
C ILE A 152 -8.16 6.64 -8.20
N ARG A 153 -7.53 7.43 -9.05
CA ARG A 153 -8.01 7.77 -10.39
C ARG A 153 -6.90 7.55 -11.41
N THR A 154 -7.20 6.78 -12.44
CA THR A 154 -6.33 6.53 -13.61
C THR A 154 -6.30 7.74 -14.55
N ILE A 155 -5.42 7.73 -15.55
CA ILE A 155 -5.27 8.84 -16.52
C ILE A 155 -6.57 9.10 -17.30
N ASP A 156 -7.33 8.05 -17.61
CA ASP A 156 -8.62 8.17 -18.30
C ASP A 156 -9.75 8.73 -17.42
N GLY A 157 -9.46 9.01 -16.15
CA GLY A 157 -10.42 9.54 -15.18
C GLY A 157 -11.31 8.50 -14.53
N SER A 158 -11.09 7.20 -14.78
CA SER A 158 -11.84 6.12 -14.15
C SER A 158 -11.35 5.82 -12.73
N TYR A 159 -12.23 5.18 -11.93
CA TYR A 159 -11.93 4.80 -10.55
C TYR A 159 -11.86 3.27 -10.47
N PRO A 160 -10.64 2.66 -10.51
CA PRO A 160 -10.48 1.21 -10.63
C PRO A 160 -11.15 0.40 -9.51
N TYR A 161 -11.31 1.03 -8.33
CA TYR A 161 -11.90 0.43 -7.13
C TYR A 161 -13.34 0.85 -6.85
N MET A 162 -13.85 1.84 -7.59
CA MET A 162 -15.22 2.35 -7.48
C MET A 162 -15.90 2.32 -8.85
N ARG A 163 -15.89 1.14 -9.48
CA ARG A 163 -16.47 0.93 -10.81
C ARG A 163 -17.92 1.44 -10.85
N GLY A 164 -18.24 2.21 -11.88
CA GLY A 164 -19.57 2.81 -12.08
C GLY A 164 -19.75 4.19 -11.45
N PHE A 165 -18.82 4.65 -10.60
CA PHE A 165 -18.84 6.03 -10.12
C PHE A 165 -18.18 6.96 -11.13
N ASN A 166 -18.81 8.11 -11.37
CA ASN A 166 -18.18 9.23 -12.06
C ASN A 166 -17.50 10.20 -11.07
N SER A 167 -16.73 11.16 -11.59
CA SER A 167 -15.97 12.10 -10.75
C SER A 167 -16.84 12.95 -9.82
N LYS A 168 -18.06 13.31 -10.24
CA LYS A 168 -18.98 14.09 -9.40
C LYS A 168 -19.47 13.25 -8.21
N GLU A 169 -19.87 12.01 -8.48
CA GLU A 169 -20.33 11.06 -7.45
C GLU A 169 -19.21 10.74 -6.46
N MET A 170 -18.00 10.52 -6.96
CA MET A 170 -16.82 10.30 -6.11
C MET A 170 -16.53 11.48 -5.20
N LYS A 171 -16.54 12.72 -5.72
CA LYS A 171 -16.35 13.91 -4.89
C LYS A 171 -17.40 14.02 -3.79
N VAL A 172 -18.67 13.75 -4.11
CA VAL A 172 -19.76 13.76 -3.11
C VAL A 172 -19.53 12.70 -2.04
N LEU A 173 -19.17 11.47 -2.44
CA LEU A 173 -18.90 10.37 -1.51
C LEU A 173 -17.73 10.70 -0.58
N LEU A 174 -16.59 11.09 -1.13
CA LEU A 174 -15.39 11.38 -0.36
C LEU A 174 -15.60 12.58 0.58
N ASN A 175 -16.31 13.63 0.15
CA ASN A 175 -16.62 14.75 1.04
C ASN A 175 -17.52 14.33 2.21
N LYS A 176 -18.48 13.42 2.00
CA LYS A 176 -19.28 12.86 3.11
C LYS A 176 -18.43 12.07 4.08
N LEU A 177 -17.38 11.39 3.62
CA LEU A 177 -16.47 10.62 4.47
C LEU A 177 -15.49 11.52 5.25
N ARG A 178 -15.10 12.68 4.71
CA ARG A 178 -14.24 13.65 5.41
C ARG A 178 -14.94 14.38 6.57
N ASN A 179 -16.26 14.52 6.48
CA ASN A 179 -17.07 15.28 7.43
C ASN A 179 -17.74 14.40 8.50
N LYS A 180 -17.27 13.16 8.66
CA LYS A 180 -17.68 12.23 9.73
C LYS A 180 -16.52 12.06 10.70
#